data_AF-A0A6N9SJD2-F1
#
_entry.id   AF-A0A6N9SJD2-F1
#
_cell.length_a   1.000
_cell.length_b   1.000
_cell.length_c   1.000
_cell.angle_alpha   90.00
_cell.angle_beta   90.00
_cell.angle_gamma   90.00
#
_symmetry.space_group_name_H-M   'P 1'
#
loop_
_entity.id
_entity.type
_entity.pdbx_description
1 polymer ?
#
loop_
_entity_poly.entity_id
_entity_poly.type
_entity_poly.pdbx_seq_one_letter_code
_entity_poly.pdbx_strand_id
1 'polypeptide(L)' 'MENRTARLSLLIDPVKKQIFEEICRLHDMTPSQVVRQMIREFIHTQGTAEQIGRMPRNSMSSE' A
#
# COMPACT_ATOMS: atom_id res chain seq x y z
N MET A 1 21.06 9.43 -1.55
CA MET A 1 20.02 8.38 -1.59
C MET A 1 18.71 9.07 -1.28
N GLU A 2 17.87 9.25 -2.29
CA GLU A 2 16.69 10.09 -2.24
C GLU A 2 15.61 9.48 -1.33
N ASN A 3 15.11 10.25 -0.35
CA ASN A 3 14.07 9.85 0.62
C ASN A 3 12.72 9.58 -0.08
N ARG A 4 12.61 8.50 -0.85
CA ARG A 4 11.38 8.08 -1.55
C ARG A 4 10.44 7.27 -0.66
N THR A 5 10.80 7.04 0.61
CA THR A 5 10.02 6.24 1.55
C THR A 5 9.43 7.14 2.64
N ALA A 6 8.10 7.17 2.72
CA ALA A 6 7.35 7.77 3.82
C ALA A 6 6.79 6.65 4.71
N ARG A 7 6.76 6.87 6.03
CA ARG A 7 6.15 5.95 6.99
C ARG A 7 4.69 6.34 7.20
N LEU A 8 3.77 5.41 6.93
CA LEU A 8 2.36 5.54 7.27
C LEU A 8 2.06 4.71 8.53
N SER A 9 1.57 5.36 9.59
CA SER A 9 1.12 4.71 10.82
C SER A 9 -0.42 4.78 10.86
N LEU A 10 -1.07 3.65 11.05
CA LEU A 10 -2.53 3.54 11.12
C LEU A 10 -2.91 2.85 12.44
N LEU A 11 -3.93 3.37 13.10
CA LEU A 11 -4.56 2.71 14.25
C LEU A 11 -5.71 1.86 13.74
N ILE A 12 -5.66 0.56 14.03
CA ILE A 12 -6.71 -0.38 13.70
C ILE A 12 -7.09 -1.18 14.94
N ASP A 13 -8.32 -1.66 14.97
CA ASP A 13 -8.80 -2.55 16.01
C ASP A 13 -7.94 -3.83 16.09
N PRO A 14 -7.59 -4.32 17.30
CA PRO A 14 -6.71 -5.46 17.47
C PRO A 14 -7.27 -6.76 16.87
N VAL A 15 -8.58 -6.98 16.91
CA VAL A 15 -9.21 -8.17 16.32
C VAL A 15 -9.12 -8.10 14.80
N LYS A 16 -9.42 -6.94 14.22
CA LYS A 16 -9.27 -6.73 12.76
C LYS A 16 -7.82 -6.92 12.31
N LYS A 17 -6.85 -6.46 13.10
CA LYS A 17 -5.42 -6.68 12.82
C LYS A 17 -5.09 -8.17 12.73
N GLN A 18 -5.53 -8.97 13.71
CA GLN A 18 -5.25 -10.41 13.74
C GLN A 18 -5.83 -11.11 12.52
N ILE A 19 -7.10 -10.85 12.20
CA ILE A 19 -7.77 -11.42 11.02
C ILE A 19 -7.03 -11.02 9.74
N PHE A 20 -6.63 -9.74 9.63
CA PHE A 20 -5.89 -9.27 8.46
C PHE A 20 -4.53 -9.95 8.32
N GLU A 21 -3.78 -10.12 9.42
CA GLU A 21 -2.49 -10.82 9.42
C GLU A 21 -2.63 -12.31 9.08
N GLU A 22 -3.71 -12.96 9.53
CA GLU A 22 -4.02 -14.35 9.19
C GLU A 22 -4.31 -14.50 7.69
N ILE A 23 -5.18 -13.66 7.13
CA ILE A 23 -5.47 -13.64 5.69
C ILE A 23 -4.18 -13.39 4.89
N CYS A 24 -3.39 -12.40 5.26
CA CYS A 24 -2.12 -12.11 4.58
C CYS A 24 -1.19 -13.33 4.58
N ARG A 25 -1.10 -14.04 5.72
CA ARG A 25 -0.28 -15.24 5.87
C ARG A 25 -0.76 -16.40 5.00
N LEU A 26 -2.07 -16.59 4.86
CA LEU A 26 -2.65 -17.63 4.01
C LEU A 26 -2.33 -17.42 2.52
N HIS A 27 -2.05 -16.18 2.12
CA HIS A 27 -1.72 -15.81 0.75
C HIS A 27 -0.21 -15.56 0.53
N ASP A 28 0.65 -15.90 1.50
CA ASP A 28 2.10 -15.64 1.47
C ASP A 28 2.46 -14.16 1.24
N MET A 29 1.61 -13.24 1.70
CA MET A 29 1.81 -11.79 1.59
C MET A 29 2.09 -11.16 2.95
N THR A 30 2.85 -10.06 2.96
CA THR A 30 2.99 -9.23 4.15
C THR A 30 1.87 -8.17 4.21
N PRO A 31 1.37 -7.80 5.41
CA PRO A 31 0.42 -6.71 5.59
C PRO A 31 0.82 -5.42 4.86
N SER A 32 2.12 -5.09 4.88
CA SER A 32 2.68 -3.93 4.20
C SER A 32 2.56 -3.98 2.68
N GLN A 33 2.72 -5.16 2.07
CA GLN A 33 2.56 -5.33 0.62
C GLN A 33 1.09 -5.14 0.22
N VAL A 34 0.17 -5.75 0.97
CA VAL A 34 -1.27 -5.64 0.72
C VAL A 34 -1.74 -4.19 0.86
N VAL A 35 -1.36 -3.51 1.96
CA VAL A 35 -1.73 -2.10 2.17
C VAL A 35 -1.17 -1.19 1.08
N ARG A 36 0.07 -1.40 0.62
CA ARG A 36 0.63 -0.63 -0.50
C ARG A 36 -0.14 -0.83 -1.80
N GLN A 37 -0.54 -2.07 -2.09
CA GLN A 37 -1.35 -2.37 -3.27
C GLN A 37 -2.73 -1.72 -3.16
N MET A 38 -3.40 -1.81 -2.00
CA MET A 38 -4.68 -1.13 -1.75
C MET A 38 -4.57 0.38 -1.94
N ILE A 39 -3.50 1.01 -1.44
CA ILE A 39 -3.28 2.47 -1.61
C ILE A 39 -3.12 2.80 -3.10
N ARG A 40 -2.34 2.02 -3.84
CA ARG A 40 -2.12 2.22 -5.28
C ARG A 40 -3.44 2.11 -6.03
N GLU A 41 -4.19 1.03 -5.83
CA GLU A 41 -5.48 0.81 -6.49
C GLU A 41 -6.50 1.89 -6.14
N PHE A 42 -6.54 2.33 -4.88
CA PHE A 42 -7.43 3.41 -4.43
C PHE A 42 -7.10 4.71 -5.16
N ILE A 43 -5.82 5.09 -5.26
CA ILE A 43 -5.39 6.28 -6.01
C ILE A 43 -5.72 6.15 -7.50
N HIS A 44 -5.54 4.97 -8.11
CA HIS A 44 -5.90 4.77 -9.51
C HIS A 44 -7.41 4.85 -9.77
N THR A 45 -8.22 4.37 -8.84
CA THR A 45 -9.68 4.33 -9.00
C THR A 45 -10.34 5.67 -8.70
N GLN A 46 -9.83 6.41 -7.70
CA GLN A 46 -10.46 7.63 -7.19
C GLN A 46 -9.68 8.92 -7.50
N GLY A 47 -8.40 8.80 -7.89
CA GLY A 47 -7.55 9.94 -8.16
C GLY A 47 -7.94 10.67 -9.44
N THR A 48 -7.90 11.99 -9.42
CA THR A 48 -8.06 12.80 -10.62
C THR A 48 -6.82 12.69 -11.52
N ALA A 49 -6.97 13.00 -12.81
CA ALA A 49 -5.86 12.99 -13.76
C ALA A 49 -4.66 13.85 -13.30
N GLU A 50 -4.94 14.96 -12.61
CA GLU A 50 -3.91 15.84 -12.04
C GLU A 50 -3.18 15.19 -10.85
N GLN A 51 -3.88 14.44 -10.00
CA GLN A 51 -3.29 13.74 -8.86
C GLN A 51 -2.44 12.55 -9.30
N ILE A 52 -2.94 11.77 -10.27
CA ILE A 52 -2.19 10.66 -10.87
C ILE A 52 -0.96 11.17 -11.62
N GLY A 53 -1.05 12.34 -12.26
CA GLY A 53 0.08 13.00 -12.93
C GLY A 53 1.22 13.41 -12.00
N ARG A 54 0.98 13.53 -10.69
CA ARG A 54 2.02 13.80 -9.67
C ARG A 54 2.76 12.54 -9.22
N MET A 55 2.29 11.35 -9.60
CA MET A 55 2.97 10.11 -9.25
C MET A 55 4.28 9.97 -10.05
N PRO A 56 5.41 9.64 -9.40
CA PRO A 56 6.65 9.39 -10.11
C PRO A 56 6.49 8.19 -11.05
N ARG A 57 6.78 8.36 -12.35
CA ARG A 57 6.60 7.34 -13.40
C ARG A 57 7.52 6.11 -13.28
N ASN A 58 8.28 5.95 -12.19
CA ASN A 58 9.38 4.99 -12.13
C ASN A 58 9.48 4.22 -10.81
N SER A 59 8.73 3.11 -10.70
CA SER A 59 9.20 1.85 -10.09
C SER A 59 8.14 0.72 -10.23
N MET A 60 7.76 0.40 -11.48
CA MET A 60 7.44 -0.99 -11.85
C MET A 60 8.77 -1.73 -12.00
N SER A 61 9.48 -1.97 -10.90
CA SER A 61 10.67 -2.82 -10.79
C SER A 61 11.17 -2.70 -9.36
N SER A 62 10.93 -3.74 -8.58
CA SER A 62 11.93 -4.46 -7.80
C SER A 62 11.19 -5.35 -6.80
N GLU A 63 11.54 -6.63 -6.88
CA GLU A 63 11.24 -7.77 -6.01
C GLU A 63 11.11 -7.45 -4.50
#